data_AF-A0A242K265-F1
#
_entry.id   AF-A0A242K265-F1
#
_cell.length_a   1.000
_cell.length_b   1.000
_cell.length_c   1.000
_cell.angle_alpha   90.00
_cell.angle_beta   90.00
_cell.angle_gamma   90.00
#
_symmetry.space_group_name_H-M   'P 1'
#
loop_
_entity.id
_entity.type
_entity.pdbx_description
1 polymer ?
#
loop_
_entity_poly.entity_id
_entity_poly.type
_entity_poly.pdbx_seq_one_letter_code
_entity_poly.pdbx_strand_id
1 'polypeptide(L)' 'MKIQFMGIKQQVTKSGCSSCGSRRVSNHTFQRETRMVLPSGQIKTFYAGEMYEVMESDGRFLLEQTYSINGSPVKMFKES' A
#
# COMPACT_ATOMS: atom_id res chain seq x y z
N MET A 1 8.62 17.11 7.02
CA MET A 1 9.10 15.71 7.05
C MET A 1 9.01 15.17 5.63
N LYS A 2 9.98 14.36 5.19
CA LYS A 2 9.96 13.74 3.86
C LYS A 2 9.61 12.26 3.98
N ILE A 3 8.67 11.82 3.15
CA ILE A 3 8.20 10.43 3.12
C ILE A 3 8.15 9.94 1.68
N GLN A 4 8.47 8.66 1.48
CA GLN A 4 8.37 7.99 0.20
C GLN A 4 7.29 6.91 0.25
N PHE A 5 6.36 6.93 -0.71
CA PHE A 5 5.38 5.85 -0.85
C PHE A 5 6.02 4.67 -1.58
N MET A 6 5.95 3.48 -0.97
CA MET A 6 6.60 2.28 -1.51
C MET A 6 5.70 1.45 -2.43
N GLY A 7 4.42 1.82 -2.55
CA GLY A 7 3.41 1.01 -3.24
C GLY A 7 2.86 -0.11 -2.37
N ILE A 8 1.75 -0.70 -2.82
CA ILE A 8 1.07 -1.80 -2.12
C ILE A 8 1.12 -3.04 -3.02
N LYS A 9 1.73 -4.11 -2.54
CA LYS A 9 1.67 -5.42 -3.21
C LYS A 9 0.40 -6.12 -2.79
N GLN A 10 -0.60 -6.17 -3.67
CA GLN A 10 -1.81 -6.94 -3.43
C GLN A 10 -1.58 -8.40 -3.84
N GLN A 11 -1.84 -9.30 -2.90
CA GLN A 11 -1.96 -10.72 -3.19
C GLN A 11 -3.42 -11.01 -3.54
N VAL A 12 -3.69 -11.30 -4.81
CA VAL A 12 -5.02 -11.76 -5.21
C VAL A 12 -5.07 -13.27 -4.98
N THR A 13 -5.59 -13.69 -3.83
CA THR A 13 -5.96 -15.08 -3.57
C THR A 13 -7.22 -15.40 -4.39
N LYS A 14 -7.05 -15.99 -5.58
CA LYS A 14 -8.18 -16.54 -6.33
C LYS A 14 -8.44 -17.96 -5.85
N SER A 15 -9.60 -18.19 -5.25
CA SER A 15 -10.12 -19.53 -4.98
C SER A 15 -10.21 -20.31 -6.29
N GLY A 16 -9.72 -21.55 -6.29
CA GLY A 16 -9.77 -22.43 -7.46
C GLY A 16 -11.20 -22.68 -7.93
N CYS A 17 -11.38 -22.99 -9.21
CA CYS A 17 -12.69 -23.40 -9.74
C CYS A 17 -13.08 -24.73 -9.10
N SER A 18 -14.17 -24.74 -8.33
CA SER A 18 -14.69 -25.92 -7.64
C SER A 18 -15.07 -27.07 -8.58
N SER A 19 -15.29 -26.82 -9.88
CA SER A 19 -15.69 -27.85 -10.85
C SER A 19 -14.56 -28.45 -11.68
N CYS A 20 -13.45 -27.73 -11.96
CA CYS A 20 -12.45 -28.20 -12.93
C CYS A 20 -11.03 -28.38 -12.38
N GLY A 21 -10.80 -28.12 -11.08
CA GLY A 21 -9.53 -28.41 -10.40
C GLY A 21 -8.29 -27.66 -10.91
N SER A 22 -8.44 -26.81 -11.93
CA SER A 22 -7.33 -26.09 -12.53
C SER A 22 -6.82 -24.99 -11.58
N ARG A 23 -5.57 -25.14 -11.12
CA ARG A 23 -4.85 -24.12 -10.35
C ARG A 23 -4.56 -22.93 -11.25
N ARG A 24 -5.25 -21.81 -11.03
CA ARG A 24 -4.85 -20.52 -11.62
C ARG A 24 -3.74 -19.91 -10.75
N VAL A 25 -2.64 -19.55 -11.39
CA VAL A 25 -1.45 -18.98 -10.75
C VAL A 25 -1.81 -17.66 -10.08
N SER A 26 -1.35 -17.44 -8.86
CA SER A 26 -1.57 -16.20 -8.11
C SER A 26 -0.86 -15.04 -8.82
N ASN A 27 -1.60 -14.06 -9.30
CA ASN A 27 -1.02 -12.82 -9.81
C ASN A 27 -0.85 -11.83 -8.64
N HIS A 28 0.40 -11.43 -8.39
CA HIS A 28 0.69 -10.29 -7.52
C HIS A 28 0.36 -9.01 -8.28
N THR A 29 -0.63 -8.24 -7.82
CA THR A 29 -0.97 -6.95 -8.43
C THR A 29 -0.26 -5.87 -7.61
N PHE A 30 0.59 -5.06 -8.26
CA PHE A 30 1.28 -3.96 -7.59
C PHE A 30 0.48 -2.66 -7.77
N GLN A 31 -0.13 -2.19 -6.68
CA GLN A 31 -0.83 -0.92 -6.66
C GLN A 31 0.19 0.21 -6.51
N ARG A 32 0.31 1.00 -7.58
CA ARG A 32 1.30 2.08 -7.73
C ARG A 32 0.85 3.40 -7.13
N GLU A 33 -0.44 3.57 -6.86
CA GLU A 33 -0.99 4.79 -6.31
C GLU A 33 -1.93 4.51 -5.14
N THR A 34 -1.95 5.41 -4.16
CA THR A 34 -2.94 5.37 -3.07
C THR A 34 -3.43 6.76 -2.76
N ARG A 35 -4.72 6.90 -2.46
CA ARG A 35 -5.35 8.15 -2.05
C ARG A 35 -5.69 8.05 -0.58
N MET A 36 -5.19 8.98 0.23
CA MET A 36 -5.40 8.99 1.68
C MET A 36 -5.92 10.34 2.16
N VAL A 37 -6.73 10.29 3.21
CA VAL A 37 -7.16 11.47 3.98
C VAL A 37 -6.18 11.60 5.14
N LEU A 38 -5.51 12.75 5.22
CA LEU A 38 -4.50 13.05 6.23
C LEU A 38 -5.17 13.64 7.49
N PRO A 39 -4.54 13.50 8.68
CA PRO A 39 -5.01 14.14 9.91
C PRO A 39 -5.20 15.65 9.80
N SER A 40 -4.42 16.32 8.95
CA SER A 40 -4.62 17.73 8.59
C SER A 40 -5.93 18.05 7.84
N GLY A 41 -6.71 17.03 7.48
CA GLY A 41 -7.93 17.14 6.67
C GLY A 41 -7.68 17.17 5.17
N GLN A 42 -6.42 17.16 4.73
CA GLN A 42 -6.07 17.14 3.31
C GLN A 42 -6.29 15.76 2.71
N ILE A 43 -6.75 15.71 1.46
CA ILE A 43 -6.79 14.47 0.70
C ILE A 43 -5.63 14.50 -0.30
N LYS A 44 -4.72 13.52 -0.21
CA LYS A 44 -3.53 13.46 -1.06
C LYS A 44 -3.40 12.10 -1.73
N THR A 45 -3.03 12.13 -3.00
CA THR A 45 -2.66 10.94 -3.77
C THR A 45 -1.14 10.79 -3.74
N PHE A 46 -0.68 9.58 -3.46
CA PHE A 46 0.72 9.22 -3.39
C PHE A 46 1.05 8.22 -4.49
N TYR A 47 2.13 8.47 -5.22
CA TYR A 47 2.64 7.62 -6.30
C TYR A 47 3.91 6.89 -5.85
N ALA A 48 4.00 5.60 -6.18
CA ALA A 48 5.05 4.73 -5.68
C ALA A 48 6.42 5.19 -6.22
N GLY A 49 7.38 5.33 -5.32
CA GLY A 49 8.71 5.84 -5.60
C GLY A 49 8.84 7.36 -5.50
N GLU A 50 7.74 8.11 -5.44
CA GLU A 50 7.81 9.55 -5.25
C GLU A 50 7.98 9.94 -3.78
N MET A 51 8.72 11.04 -3.58
CA MET A 51 8.92 11.65 -2.28
C MET A 51 7.97 12.82 -2.10
N TYR A 52 7.38 12.92 -0.92
CA TYR A 52 6.47 14.00 -0.57
C TYR A 52 6.95 14.66 0.70
N GLU A 53 6.96 15.99 0.67
CA GLU A 53 7.04 16.78 1.89
C GLU A 53 5.64 16.86 2.51
N VAL A 54 5.58 16.53 3.80
CA VAL A 54 4.37 16.56 4.62
C VAL A 54 4.66 17.13 6.00
N MET A 55 3.59 17.59 6.66
CA MET A 55 3.62 17.98 8.06
C MET A 55 4.00 16.78 8.95
N GLU A 56 4.56 17.06 10.11
CA GLU A 56 5.04 15.99 11.00
C GLU A 56 3.92 15.06 11.48
N SER A 57 2.75 15.62 11.82
CA SER A 57 1.55 14.85 12.21
C SER A 57 1.10 13.89 11.11
N ASP A 58 1.06 14.38 9.87
CA ASP A 58 0.65 13.60 8.71
C ASP A 58 1.70 12.54 8.36
N GLY A 59 2.99 12.89 8.50
CA GLY A 59 4.10 11.97 8.30
C GLY A 59 4.06 10.80 9.28
N ARG A 60 3.84 11.06 10.58
CA ARG A 60 3.69 10.00 11.59
C ARG A 60 2.50 9.09 11.28
N PHE A 61 1.35 9.67 10.95
CA PHE A 61 0.17 8.90 10.53
C PHE A 61 0.45 8.00 9.33
N LEU A 62 1.15 8.51 8.31
CA LEU A 62 1.48 7.75 7.10
C LEU A 62 2.50 6.63 7.38
N LEU A 63 3.47 6.85 8.25
CA LEU A 63 4.46 5.84 8.65
C LEU A 63 3.87 4.68 9.46
N GLU A 64 2.74 4.90 10.12
CA GLU A 64 1.97 3.86 10.82
C GLU A 64 1.12 2.99 9.87
N GLN A 65 0.89 3.45 8.63
CA GLN A 65 0.08 2.71 7.67
C GLN A 65 0.81 1.45 7.17
N THR A 66 0.15 0.31 7.36
CA THR A 66 0.63 -1.01 6.93
C THR A 66 -0.44 -1.74 6.15
N TYR A 67 0.00 -2.66 5.31
CA TYR A 67 -0.85 -3.62 4.61
C TYR A 67 -0.33 -5.03 4.86
N SER A 68 -1.19 -6.04 4.73
CA SER A 68 -0.79 -7.43 4.93
C SER A 68 -0.38 -8.09 3.61
N ILE A 69 0.77 -8.75 3.59
CA ILE A 69 1.17 -9.71 2.55
C ILE A 69 1.47 -11.03 3.23
N ASN A 70 0.83 -12.13 2.80
CA ASN A 70 1.03 -13.46 3.40
C ASN A 70 0.90 -13.45 4.95
N GLY A 71 0.00 -12.63 5.50
CA GLY A 71 -0.19 -12.50 6.95
C GLY A 71 0.86 -11.64 7.66
N SER A 72 1.88 -11.14 6.96
CA SER A 72 2.90 -10.25 7.52
C SER A 72 2.56 -8.78 7.25
N PRO A 73 2.64 -7.89 8.25
CA PRO A 73 2.45 -6.46 8.04
C PRO A 73 3.66 -5.87 7.31
N VAL A 74 3.39 -5.09 6.28
CA VAL A 74 4.38 -4.40 5.45
C VAL A 74 4.04 -2.91 5.45
N LYS A 75 5.06 -2.07 5.66
CA LYS A 75 4.89 -0.61 5.64
C LYS A 75 4.56 -0.11 4.24
N MET A 76 3.62 0.82 4.17
CA MET A 76 3.24 1.50 2.93
C MET A 76 4.18 2.65 2.60
N PHE A 77 4.70 3.31 3.63
CA PHE A 77 5.55 4.50 3.54
C PHE A 77 6.84 4.28 4.32
N LYS A 78 7.90 4.99 3.91
CA LYS A 78 9.14 5.11 4.68
C LYS A 78 9.56 6.57 4.77
N GLU A 79 10.28 6.90 5.83
CA GLU A 79 10.95 8.19 5.96
C GLU A 79 12.16 8.25 5.02
N SER A 80 12.50 9.43 4.50
CA SER A 80 13.61 9.64 3.55
C SER A 80 14.35 10.93 3.82
#